data_AF-A0A3M1LA57-F1
#
_entry.id   AF-A0A3M1LA57-F1
#
_cell.length_a   1.000
_cell.length_b   1.000
_cell.length_c   1.000
_cell.angle_alpha   90.00
_cell.angle_beta   90.00
_cell.angle_gamma   90.00
#
_symmetry.space_group_name_H-M   'P 1'
#
loop_
_entity.id
_entity.type
_entity.pdbx_description
1 polymer ?
#
loop_
_entity_poly.entity_id
_entity_poly.type
_entity_poly.pdbx_seq_one_letter_code
_entity_poly.pdbx_strand_id
1 'polypeptide(L)'
;MLPTDLLINRRNGDTIIPKRLPIEANAIALVDSLIACFASCVHQTQAELNNRLKELEGESPNYRVQRGLAHLLRNHFATFEIISPLEPACLRKQVFSQEDKNITVPQY
;
A
#
# COMPACT_ATOMS: atom_id res chain seq x y z
N MET A 1 3.01 10.16 -7.19
CA MET A 1 1.90 11.15 -7.11
C MET A 1 0.86 10.68 -6.11
N LEU A 2 0.31 11.59 -5.30
CA LEU A 2 -0.65 11.26 -4.23
C LEU A 2 -2.07 11.09 -4.80
N PRO A 3 -2.83 10.06 -4.40
CA PRO A 3 -4.22 9.89 -4.85
C PRO A 3 -5.11 11.00 -4.28
N THR A 4 -6.16 11.36 -5.04
CA THR A 4 -7.11 12.43 -4.70
C THR A 4 -7.74 12.24 -3.32
N ASP A 5 -8.03 10.99 -2.94
CA ASP A 5 -8.69 10.64 -1.68
C ASP A 5 -7.82 10.94 -0.44
N LEU A 6 -6.50 11.08 -0.64
CA LEU A 6 -5.53 11.43 0.39
C LEU A 6 -5.15 12.92 0.35
N LEU A 7 -5.67 13.70 -0.59
CA LEU A 7 -5.47 15.14 -0.61
C LEU A 7 -6.18 15.80 0.57
N ILE A 8 -5.44 16.66 1.26
CA ILE A 8 -5.99 17.47 2.34
C ILE A 8 -5.88 18.94 1.94
N ASN A 9 -7.02 19.59 1.80
CA ASN A 9 -7.12 21.01 1.50
C ASN A 9 -8.23 21.65 2.34
N ARG A 10 -8.24 22.98 2.37
CA ARG A 10 -9.30 23.80 2.95
C ARG A 10 -9.76 24.78 1.89
N ARG A 11 -11.07 25.01 1.80
CA ARG A 11 -11.63 26.05 0.94
C ARG A 11 -11.83 27.33 1.75
N ASN A 12 -11.40 28.45 1.20
CA ASN A 12 -11.65 29.78 1.74
C ASN A 12 -12.19 30.67 0.60
N GLY A 13 -13.51 30.89 0.59
CA GLY A 13 -14.21 31.51 -0.54
C GLY A 13 -13.94 30.76 -1.85
N ASP A 14 -13.34 31.46 -2.80
CA ASP A 14 -12.96 30.92 -4.12
C ASP A 14 -11.53 30.38 -4.18
N THR A 15 -10.83 30.32 -3.05
CA THR A 15 -9.46 29.80 -2.97
C THR A 15 -9.41 28.41 -2.35
N ILE A 16 -8.63 27.51 -2.95
CA ILE A 16 -8.26 26.21 -2.37
C ILE A 16 -6.87 26.32 -1.76
N ILE A 17 -6.78 26.08 -0.44
CA ILE A 17 -5.55 26.15 0.32
C ILE A 17 -5.11 24.72 0.67
N PRO A 18 -3.98 24.22 0.14
CA PRO A 18 -3.49 22.89 0.50
C PRO A 18 -3.03 22.86 1.96
N LYS A 19 -3.36 21.80 2.69
CA LYS A 19 -2.83 21.60 4.05
C LYS A 19 -1.39 21.11 3.93
N ARG A 20 -0.45 21.97 4.31
CA ARG A 20 0.96 21.59 4.45
C ARG A 20 1.16 20.91 5.80
N LEU A 21 1.94 19.83 5.81
CA LEU A 21 2.34 19.18 7.05
C LEU A 21 3.43 20.04 7.73
N PRO A 22 3.22 20.53 8.97
CA PRO A 22 4.25 21.26 9.68
C PRO A 22 5.44 20.35 10.01
N ILE A 23 6.64 20.92 10.02
CA ILE A 23 7.87 20.21 10.42
C ILE A 23 7.98 20.32 11.94
N GLU A 24 7.26 19.46 12.65
CA GLU A 24 7.18 19.41 14.11
C GLU A 24 7.52 18.01 14.63
N ALA A 25 7.87 17.90 15.91
CA ALA A 25 8.35 16.65 16.50
C ALA A 25 7.38 15.48 16.30
N ASN A 26 6.06 15.73 16.41
CA ASN A 26 5.04 14.70 16.20
C ASN A 26 5.01 14.19 14.75
N ALA A 27 5.14 15.09 13.78
CA ALA A 27 5.16 14.72 12.37
C ALA A 27 6.43 13.94 12.02
N ILE A 28 7.57 14.34 12.57
CA ILE A 28 8.85 13.64 12.39
C ILE A 28 8.78 12.24 13.00
N ALA A 29 8.32 12.11 14.25
CA ALA A 29 8.18 10.82 14.92
C ALA A 29 7.25 9.86 14.17
N LEU A 30 6.19 10.38 13.54
CA LEU A 30 5.29 9.61 12.70
C LEU A 30 5.95 9.15 11.40
N VAL A 31 6.77 10.00 10.77
CA VAL A 31 7.55 9.61 9.59
C VAL A 31 8.59 8.55 9.97
N ASP A 32 9.28 8.72 11.10
CA ASP A 32 10.28 7.77 11.58
C ASP A 32 9.68 6.39 11.86
N SER A 33 8.50 6.33 12.49
CA SER A 33 7.81 5.06 12.74
C SER A 33 7.39 4.36 11.45
N LEU A 34 6.93 5.11 10.45
CA LEU A 34 6.61 4.57 9.12
C LEU A 34 7.87 4.06 8.42
N ILE A 35 8.97 4.81 8.42
CA ILE A 35 10.24 4.37 7.82
C ILE A 35 10.73 3.09 8.50
N ALA A 36 10.69 3.04 9.84
CA ALA A 36 11.07 1.86 10.60
C ALA A 36 10.19 0.65 10.25
N CYS A 37 8.88 0.86 10.05
CA CYS A 37 7.96 -0.19 9.60
C CYS A 37 8.39 -0.76 8.23
N PHE A 38 8.62 0.11 7.24
CA PHE A 38 9.10 -0.31 5.92
C PHE A 38 10.44 -1.06 5.99
N ALA A 39 11.40 -0.54 6.76
CA ALA A 39 12.69 -1.19 6.96
C ALA A 39 12.56 -2.59 7.61
N SER A 40 11.63 -2.75 8.56
CA SER A 40 11.36 -4.04 9.21
C SER A 40 10.69 -5.07 8.29
N CYS A 41 10.13 -4.63 7.18
CA CYS A 41 9.42 -5.47 6.20
C CYS A 41 10.26 -5.79 4.95
N VAL A 42 11.54 -5.43 4.94
CA VAL A 42 12.44 -5.82 3.85
C VAL A 42 12.50 -7.36 3.77
N HIS A 43 12.45 -7.89 2.55
CA HIS A 43 12.33 -9.33 2.25
C HIS A 43 11.02 -10.01 2.69
N GLN A 44 10.03 -9.24 3.16
CA GLN A 44 8.71 -9.77 3.48
C GLN A 44 7.72 -9.53 2.33
N THR A 45 6.54 -10.15 2.43
CA THR A 45 5.50 -9.96 1.42
C THR A 45 4.86 -8.58 1.53
N GLN A 46 4.28 -8.10 0.43
CA GLN A 46 3.49 -6.86 0.46
C GLN A 46 2.29 -6.94 1.42
N ALA A 47 1.73 -8.14 1.62
CA ALA A 47 0.62 -8.35 2.54
C ALA A 47 1.01 -8.04 3.99
N GLU A 48 2.20 -8.48 4.40
CA GLU A 48 2.73 -8.20 5.74
C GLU A 48 2.92 -6.70 5.98
N LEU A 49 3.53 -6.00 5.03
CA LEU A 49 3.69 -4.54 5.11
C LEU A 49 2.32 -3.85 5.25
N ASN A 50 1.32 -4.27 4.46
CA ASN A 50 -0.02 -3.71 4.53
C ASN A 50 -0.70 -3.95 5.88
N ASN A 51 -0.46 -5.11 6.51
CA ASN A 51 -1.01 -5.42 7.83
C ASN A 51 -0.38 -4.52 8.90
N ARG A 52 0.95 -4.41 8.93
CA ARG A 52 1.63 -3.54 9.89
C ARG A 52 1.27 -2.07 9.72
N LEU A 53 1.09 -1.60 8.49
CA LEU A 53 0.63 -0.23 8.24
C LEU A 53 -0.79 0.01 8.77
N LYS A 54 -1.69 -0.97 8.67
CA LYS A 54 -3.04 -0.88 9.26
C LYS A 54 -2.99 -0.85 10.79
N GLU A 55 -2.14 -1.68 11.39
CA GLU A 55 -1.93 -1.68 12.84
C GLU A 55 -1.39 -0.34 13.34
N LEU A 56 -0.42 0.26 12.62
CA LEU A 56 0.13 1.58 12.93
C LEU A 56 -0.87 2.73 12.72
N GLU A 57 -1.82 2.58 11.80
CA GLU A 57 -2.90 3.54 11.59
C GLU A 57 -3.84 3.57 12.81
N GLY A 58 -4.21 2.39 13.33
CA GLY A 58 -5.05 2.25 14.51
C GLY A 58 -6.36 3.06 14.42
N GLU A 59 -6.72 3.74 15.50
CA GLU A 59 -7.87 4.67 15.56
C GLU A 59 -7.47 6.15 15.38
N SER A 60 -6.30 6.42 14.78
CA SER A 60 -5.79 7.79 14.65
C SER A 60 -6.69 8.67 13.78
N PRO A 61 -7.13 9.85 14.26
CA PRO A 61 -7.91 10.79 13.44
C PRO A 61 -7.11 11.36 12.27
N ASN A 62 -5.78 11.20 12.28
CA ASN A 62 -4.87 11.70 11.25
C ASN A 62 -4.52 10.63 10.20
N TYR A 63 -5.32 9.57 10.05
CA TYR A 63 -5.05 8.46 9.14
C TYR A 63 -4.71 8.89 7.70
N ARG A 64 -5.29 10.00 7.20
CA ARG A 64 -4.99 10.52 5.85
C ARG A 64 -3.51 10.92 5.69
N VAL A 65 -2.91 11.49 6.73
CA VAL A 65 -1.48 11.86 6.73
C VAL A 65 -0.62 10.59 6.72
N GLN A 66 -0.94 9.62 7.57
CA GLN A 66 -0.22 8.35 7.64
C GLN A 66 -0.28 7.59 6.31
N ARG A 67 -1.48 7.41 5.74
CA ARG A 67 -1.66 6.78 4.43
C ARG A 67 -0.96 7.53 3.33
N GLY A 68 -0.99 8.87 3.37
CA GLY A 68 -0.31 9.69 2.37
C GLY A 68 1.21 9.49 2.39
N LEU A 69 1.81 9.48 3.58
CA LEU A 69 3.24 9.21 3.77
C LEU A 69 3.61 7.78 3.38
N ALA A 70 2.82 6.79 3.81
CA ALA A 70 3.02 5.39 3.43
C ALA A 70 2.95 5.20 1.91
N HIS A 71 2.03 5.90 1.23
CA HIS A 71 1.95 5.89 -0.24
C HIS A 71 3.20 6.50 -0.89
N LEU A 72 3.76 7.58 -0.33
CA LEU A 72 5.01 8.15 -0.84
C LEU A 72 6.18 7.17 -0.66
N LEU A 73 6.34 6.61 0.54
CA LEU A 73 7.37 5.59 0.83
C LEU A 73 7.27 4.42 -0.14
N ARG A 74 6.06 3.88 -0.32
CA ARG A 74 5.82 2.71 -1.17
C ARG A 74 6.14 2.93 -2.65
N ASN A 75 5.79 4.09 -3.21
CA ASN A 75 5.93 4.31 -4.65
C ASN A 75 7.24 4.99 -5.07
N HIS A 76 7.93 5.66 -4.14
CA HIS A 76 9.11 6.45 -4.45
C HIS A 76 10.38 5.97 -3.74
N PHE A 77 10.25 5.23 -2.64
CA PHE A 77 11.38 4.86 -1.78
C PHE A 77 11.47 3.35 -1.49
N ALA A 78 10.63 2.54 -2.12
CA ALA A 78 10.65 1.09 -1.98
C ALA A 78 10.60 0.41 -3.35
N THR A 79 11.25 -0.75 -3.45
CA THR A 79 11.20 -1.62 -4.63
C THR A 79 10.46 -2.90 -4.27
N PHE A 80 9.61 -3.35 -5.17
CA PHE A 80 8.88 -4.61 -5.02
C PHE A 80 9.18 -5.51 -6.20
N GLU A 81 9.58 -6.74 -5.90
CA GLU A 81 9.96 -7.73 -6.90
C GLU A 81 8.96 -8.88 -6.90
N ILE A 82 8.68 -9.38 -8.10
CA ILE A 82 7.89 -10.58 -8.28
C ILE A 82 8.83 -11.77 -8.10
N ILE A 83 8.68 -12.50 -7.00
CA ILE A 83 9.44 -13.72 -6.74
C ILE A 83 8.64 -14.90 -7.30
N SER A 84 8.97 -15.32 -8.52
CA SER A 84 8.30 -16.44 -9.18
C SER A 84 9.24 -17.12 -10.18
N PRO A 85 9.21 -18.47 -10.32
CA PRO A 85 10.03 -19.18 -11.30
C PRO A 85 9.60 -18.94 -12.76
N LEU A 86 8.38 -18.45 -12.97
CA LEU A 86 7.83 -18.08 -14.28
C LEU A 86 7.01 -16.79 -14.13
N GLU A 87 6.86 -16.03 -15.21
CA GLU A 87 5.91 -14.92 -15.25
C GLU A 87 4.53 -15.34 -14.69
N PRO A 88 4.00 -14.66 -13.64
CA PRO A 88 2.79 -15.10 -12.95
C PRO A 88 1.57 -15.26 -13.86
N ALA A 89 1.48 -14.48 -14.93
CA ALA A 89 0.40 -14.60 -15.92
C ALA A 89 0.48 -15.94 -16.68
N CYS A 90 1.68 -16.36 -17.08
CA CYS A 90 1.89 -17.65 -17.73
C CYS A 90 1.63 -18.81 -16.79
N LEU A 91 2.10 -18.72 -15.53
CA LEU A 91 1.87 -19.73 -14.50
C LEU A 91 0.37 -19.92 -14.24
N ARG A 92 -0.38 -18.83 -14.02
CA ARG A 92 -1.84 -18.90 -13.82
C ARG A 92 -2.57 -19.52 -15.01
N LYS A 93 -2.18 -19.16 -16.23
CA LYS A 93 -2.78 -19.73 -17.46
C LYS A 93 -2.59 -21.24 -17.50
N GLN A 94 -1.38 -21.72 -17.24
CA GLN A 94 -1.08 -23.16 -17.27
C GLN A 94 -1.86 -23.91 -16.19
N VAL A 95 -1.88 -23.41 -14.96
CA VAL A 95 -2.62 -24.05 -13.85
C VAL A 95 -4.10 -24.17 -14.18
N PHE A 96 -4.76 -23.07 -14.56
CA PHE A 96 -6.20 -23.09 -14.82
C PHE A 96 -6.58 -23.92 -16.07
N SER A 97 -5.72 -23.97 -17.10
CA SER A 97 -5.95 -24.85 -18.25
C SER A 97 -5.80 -26.35 -17.93
N GLN A 98 -5.17 -26.73 -16.82
CA GLN A 98 -5.12 -28.13 -16.38
C GLN A 98 -6.34 -28.49 -15.51
N GLU A 99 -6.82 -27.55 -14.68
CA GLU A 99 -8.06 -27.73 -13.92
C GLU A 99 -9.27 -27.96 -14.85
N ASP A 100 -9.37 -27.23 -15.96
CA ASP A 100 -10.43 -27.42 -16.96
C ASP A 100 -10.47 -28.84 -17.56
N LYS A 101 -9.34 -29.56 -17.58
CA LYS A 101 -9.27 -30.93 -18.11
C LYS A 101 -9.72 -31.99 -17.11
N ASN A 102 -9.78 -31.64 -15.82
CA ASN A 102 -10.06 -32.58 -14.74
C ASN A 102 -11.52 -32.48 -14.24
N ILE A 103 -12.34 -31.62 -14.86
CA ILE A 103 -13.79 -31.55 -14.61
C ILE A 103 -14.46 -32.69 -15.39
N THR A 104 -14.52 -33.88 -14.80
CA THR A 104 -15.45 -34.92 -15.24
C THR A 104 -16.85 -34.46 -14.90
N VAL A 105 -17.55 -33.85 -15.86
CA VAL A 105 -18.99 -33.56 -15.72
C VAL A 105 -19.72 -34.90 -15.56
N PRO A 106 -20.50 -35.13 -14.48
CA PRO A 106 -21.30 -36.34 -14.38
C PRO A 106 -22.32 -36.35 -15.54
N GLN A 107 -22.21 -37.35 -16.40
CA GLN A 107 -23.19 -37.58 -17.46
C GLN A 107 -24.46 -38.15 -16.80
N TYR A 108 -25.54 -37.36 -16.81
CA TYR A 108 -26.89 -37.81 -16.48
C TYR A 108 -27.56 -38.42 -17.71
#